data_AF-A0A947H5W8-F1
#
_entry.id   AF-A0A947H5W8-F1
#
_cell.length_a   1.000
_cell.length_b   1.000
_cell.length_c   1.000
_cell.angle_alpha   90.00
_cell.angle_beta   90.00
_cell.angle_gamma   90.00
#
_symmetry.space_group_name_H-M   'P 1'
#
loop_
_entity.id
_entity.type
_entity.pdbx_description
1 polymer ?
#
loop_
_entity_poly.entity_id
_entity_poly.type
_entity_poly.pdbx_seq_one_letter_code
_entity_poly.pdbx_strand_id
1 'polypeptide(L)'
;MSTDKHNLAPTHKPCRIGDQLRQANWVSRFQIKQALTEQKRAPEKLGRILKKLGFLPESTNSLSSASKQVKSAPLGERLLRSGWITQDELNSALQEQYETEEELGSLLVRKGCLAPHQLEQALTELLLERTQRHRQKLGCILLQTQQISHWQLDKALSQQQRKEPLGQILLRLNWLCPQKLAQALRLQKKLLRSAAAAFLGSSLLLACQPPTVPLQFADAGNLNAPPVYQVQSQANLNGAFKTLSVKEAADHDVKIRIYQNGSKVIENVPFFRQGRDNTCGQAVVAMVTNFWGMKTTYQNLVDKENPLNLATSAGMLSSSFRAKGLAAQDFRRGDLTNILDEINKGRPTPVLLDFGNIQSAHYVVVVGYNMKKGTFIMHDSLEGPYVEMDQMAFLKMWENKSVRNILPVGADNYQRLMFRVFHPEQNG
;
A
#
# COMPACT_ATOMS: atom_id res chain seq x y z
N MET A 1 -37.36 9.18 63.25
CA MET A 1 -36.46 8.02 63.51
C MET A 1 -36.70 7.04 62.37
N SER A 2 -36.19 7.24 61.15
CA SER A 2 -34.80 7.07 60.69
C SER A 2 -34.08 5.92 61.42
N THR A 3 -33.87 4.80 60.72
CA THR A 3 -32.57 4.52 60.09
C THR A 3 -32.66 3.38 59.07
N ASP A 4 -32.05 3.66 57.93
CA ASP A 4 -31.78 2.81 56.78
C ASP A 4 -30.93 1.58 57.11
N LYS A 5 -31.23 0.45 56.45
CA LYS A 5 -30.26 -0.65 56.27
C LYS A 5 -29.66 -0.55 54.87
N HIS A 6 -28.48 0.06 54.81
CA HIS A 6 -27.63 0.10 53.63
C HIS A 6 -27.15 -1.31 53.23
N ASN A 7 -27.41 -1.66 51.97
CA ASN A 7 -26.73 -2.71 51.23
C ASN A 7 -25.24 -2.34 51.06
N LEU A 8 -24.35 -3.19 51.58
CA LEU A 8 -22.90 -3.12 51.34
C LEU A 8 -22.59 -3.75 49.98
N ALA A 9 -22.08 -2.93 49.05
CA ALA A 9 -21.55 -3.37 47.75
C ALA A 9 -20.27 -4.23 47.92
N PRO A 10 -19.99 -5.18 47.02
CA PRO A 10 -18.79 -6.01 47.09
C PRO A 10 -17.53 -5.18 46.78
N THR A 11 -16.55 -5.28 47.66
CA THR A 11 -15.22 -4.66 47.55
C THR A 11 -14.46 -5.19 46.33
N HIS A 12 -14.21 -4.35 45.33
CA HIS A 12 -13.39 -4.65 44.17
C HIS A 12 -11.93 -4.92 44.58
N LYS A 13 -11.42 -6.14 44.31
CA LYS A 13 -9.98 -6.45 44.40
C LYS A 13 -9.19 -5.53 43.45
N PRO A 14 -8.05 -4.95 43.87
CA PRO A 14 -7.23 -4.12 42.98
C PRO A 14 -6.69 -4.96 41.83
N CYS A 15 -6.99 -4.52 40.60
CA CYS A 15 -6.61 -5.19 39.36
C CYS A 15 -5.08 -5.26 39.25
N ARG A 16 -4.53 -6.45 38.95
CA ARG A 16 -3.08 -6.64 38.85
C ARG A 16 -2.54 -5.90 37.61
N ILE A 17 -1.29 -5.45 37.67
CA ILE A 17 -0.71 -4.60 36.63
C ILE A 17 -0.64 -5.27 35.25
N GLY A 18 -0.48 -6.60 35.20
CA GLY A 18 -0.57 -7.37 33.97
C GLY A 18 -1.98 -7.33 33.36
N ASP A 19 -3.02 -7.40 34.19
CA ASP A 19 -4.41 -7.33 33.74
C ASP A 19 -4.77 -5.93 33.24
N GLN A 20 -4.23 -4.88 33.90
CA GLN A 20 -4.40 -3.49 33.45
C GLN A 20 -3.72 -3.21 32.11
N LEU A 21 -2.48 -3.69 31.90
CA LEU A 21 -1.77 -3.51 30.64
C LEU A 21 -2.40 -4.32 29.48
N ARG A 22 -3.01 -5.46 29.80
CA ARG A 22 -3.79 -6.27 28.84
C ARG A 22 -5.09 -5.58 28.46
N GLN A 23 -5.84 -5.07 29.44
CA GLN A 23 -7.09 -4.32 29.19
C GLN A 23 -6.84 -3.06 28.36
N ALA A 24 -5.69 -2.42 28.53
CA ALA A 24 -5.27 -1.28 27.73
C ALA A 24 -4.68 -1.66 26.36
N ASN A 25 -4.60 -2.95 26.03
CA ASN A 25 -4.07 -3.47 24.76
C ASN A 25 -2.59 -3.11 24.48
N TRP A 26 -1.80 -2.86 25.52
CA TRP A 26 -0.36 -2.59 25.40
C TRP A 26 0.46 -3.87 25.27
N VAL A 27 -0.04 -4.98 25.82
CA VAL A 27 0.65 -6.27 25.86
C VAL A 27 -0.36 -7.42 25.72
N SER A 28 0.00 -8.47 24.98
CA SER A 28 -0.81 -9.67 24.80
C SER A 28 -0.69 -10.65 25.97
N ARG A 29 -1.62 -11.61 26.10
CA ARG A 29 -1.51 -12.71 27.09
C ARG A 29 -0.20 -13.49 26.92
N PHE A 30 0.27 -13.67 25.69
CA PHE A 30 1.55 -14.33 25.39
C PHE A 30 2.75 -13.55 25.93
N GLN A 31 2.76 -12.22 25.70
CA GLN A 31 3.83 -11.34 26.20
C GLN A 31 3.84 -11.26 27.73
N ILE A 32 2.66 -11.25 28.37
CA ILE A 32 2.54 -11.35 29.83
C ILE A 32 3.04 -12.71 30.31
N LYS A 33 2.69 -13.81 29.65
CA LYS A 33 3.13 -15.16 30.04
C LYS A 33 4.66 -15.29 29.92
N GLN A 34 5.26 -14.74 28.87
CA GLN A 34 6.72 -14.67 28.72
C GLN A 34 7.36 -13.81 29.81
N ALA A 35 6.82 -12.61 30.07
CA ALA A 35 7.35 -11.72 31.10
C ALA A 35 7.19 -12.30 32.51
N LEU A 36 6.11 -13.04 32.80
CA LEU A 36 5.92 -13.77 34.06
C LEU A 36 6.86 -14.97 34.18
N THR A 37 7.23 -15.60 33.06
CA THR A 37 8.22 -16.70 33.04
C THR A 37 9.61 -16.17 33.35
N GLU A 38 9.97 -15.01 32.79
CA GLU A 38 11.21 -14.30 33.12
C GLU A 38 11.20 -13.74 34.55
N GLN A 39 10.05 -13.28 35.04
CA GLN A 39 9.90 -12.81 36.42
C GLN A 39 10.14 -13.91 37.46
N LYS A 40 9.84 -15.17 37.11
CA LYS A 40 10.15 -16.33 37.96
C LYS A 40 11.64 -16.65 38.00
N ARG A 41 12.42 -16.25 36.98
CA ARG A 41 13.87 -16.46 36.88
C ARG A 41 14.67 -15.33 37.51
N ALA A 42 14.19 -14.10 37.40
CA ALA A 42 14.74 -12.92 38.06
C ALA A 42 13.59 -12.11 38.69
N PRO A 43 13.56 -11.92 40.02
CA PRO A 43 12.46 -11.25 40.71
C PRO A 43 12.51 -9.72 40.51
N GLU A 44 12.27 -9.28 39.28
CA GLU A 44 12.12 -7.88 38.90
C GLU A 44 10.64 -7.49 38.78
N LYS A 45 10.34 -6.19 38.81
CA LYS A 45 8.97 -5.69 38.58
C LYS A 45 8.53 -6.01 37.14
N LEU A 46 7.35 -6.59 36.96
CA LEU A 46 6.81 -7.00 35.65
C LEU A 46 6.90 -5.90 34.58
N GLY A 47 6.64 -4.65 34.94
CA GLY A 47 6.76 -3.51 34.01
C GLY A 47 8.18 -3.25 33.50
N ARG A 48 9.22 -3.55 34.27
CA ARG A 48 10.63 -3.46 33.82
C ARG A 48 11.00 -4.60 32.88
N ILE A 49 10.53 -5.81 33.19
CA ILE A 49 10.73 -6.98 32.33
C ILE A 49 10.05 -6.76 30.97
N LEU A 50 8.83 -6.21 30.98
CA LEU A 50 8.11 -5.87 29.75
C LEU A 50 8.83 -4.80 28.91
N LYS A 51 9.49 -3.82 29.53
CA LYS A 51 10.36 -2.86 28.79
C LYS A 51 11.60 -3.53 28.23
N LYS A 52 12.29 -4.35 29.03
CA LYS A 52 13.51 -5.07 28.64
C LYS A 52 13.28 -6.05 27.49
N LEU A 53 12.11 -6.69 27.45
CA LEU A 53 11.68 -7.55 26.35
C LEU A 53 11.17 -6.77 25.13
N GLY A 54 11.16 -5.44 25.17
CA GLY A 54 10.70 -4.58 24.07
C GLY A 54 9.18 -4.53 23.90
N PHE A 55 8.41 -5.04 24.87
CA PHE A 55 6.93 -5.06 24.82
C PHE A 55 6.31 -3.74 25.28
N LEU A 56 7.08 -2.86 25.93
CA LEU A 56 6.65 -1.51 26.31
C LEU A 56 7.72 -0.46 25.93
N PRO A 57 7.33 0.75 25.46
CA PRO A 57 8.26 1.83 25.21
C PRO A 57 8.96 2.31 26.48
N GLU A 58 10.26 2.62 26.36
CA GLU A 58 11.14 3.15 27.44
C GLU A 58 10.53 4.37 28.17
N SER A 59 9.79 5.22 27.45
CA SER A 59 9.19 6.48 27.93
C SER A 59 8.04 6.35 28.94
N THR A 60 7.58 5.14 29.25
CA THR A 60 6.47 4.92 30.19
C THR A 60 6.94 4.99 31.65
N ASN A 61 7.01 6.19 32.23
CA ASN A 61 7.65 6.41 33.55
C ASN A 61 6.72 6.24 34.78
N SER A 62 5.40 6.17 34.64
CA SER A 62 4.50 5.77 35.74
C SER A 62 3.13 5.30 35.23
N LEU A 63 2.70 4.13 35.73
CA LEU A 63 1.52 3.39 35.26
C LEU A 63 0.17 3.98 35.73
N SER A 64 0.19 5.02 36.56
CA SER A 64 -0.99 5.77 37.00
C SER A 64 -1.57 6.69 35.92
N SER A 65 -0.77 7.11 34.94
CA SER A 65 -1.23 7.90 33.78
C SER A 65 -1.88 7.05 32.68
N ALA A 66 -1.75 5.71 32.73
CA ALA A 66 -2.34 4.79 31.76
C ALA A 66 -3.85 4.54 31.99
N SER A 67 -4.34 4.73 33.21
CA SER A 67 -5.77 4.48 33.56
C SER A 67 -6.73 5.60 33.17
N LYS A 68 -6.23 6.82 32.87
CA LYS A 68 -7.05 7.96 32.43
C LYS A 68 -7.16 8.10 30.90
N GLN A 69 -6.61 7.15 30.14
CA GLN A 69 -6.81 7.06 28.69
C GLN A 69 -7.46 5.72 28.34
N VAL A 70 -8.72 5.57 28.73
CA VAL A 70 -9.65 4.73 27.97
C VAL A 70 -9.96 5.49 26.68
N LYS A 71 -9.03 5.44 25.72
CA LYS A 71 -9.35 5.71 24.32
C LYS A 71 -9.46 4.34 23.68
N SER A 72 -10.68 3.97 23.32
CA SER A 72 -10.98 2.77 22.54
C SER A 72 -9.97 2.62 21.41
N ALA A 73 -9.54 1.39 21.16
CA ALA A 73 -8.55 1.05 20.14
C ALA A 73 -8.84 1.78 18.82
N PRO A 74 -7.81 2.30 18.13
CA PRO A 74 -7.98 3.27 17.06
C PRO A 74 -8.65 2.66 15.80
N LEU A 75 -8.80 1.34 15.73
CA LEU A 75 -9.56 0.64 14.69
C LEU A 75 -11.08 0.71 14.94
N GLY A 76 -11.56 0.33 16.13
CA GLY A 76 -12.99 0.35 16.43
C GLY A 76 -13.58 1.76 16.34
N GLU A 77 -12.88 2.76 16.90
CA GLU A 77 -13.29 4.17 16.81
C GLU A 77 -13.31 4.67 15.36
N ARG A 78 -12.37 4.22 14.53
CA ARG A 78 -12.31 4.61 13.12
C ARG A 78 -13.44 4.01 12.30
N LEU A 79 -13.71 2.73 12.49
CA LEU A 79 -14.79 2.03 11.79
C LEU A 79 -16.17 2.61 12.15
N LEU A 80 -16.33 3.09 13.40
CA LEU A 80 -17.52 3.85 13.82
C LEU A 80 -17.58 5.23 13.17
N ARG A 81 -16.46 5.99 13.19
CA ARG A 81 -16.39 7.33 12.57
C ARG A 81 -16.60 7.30 11.07
N SER A 82 -16.18 6.23 10.38
CA SER A 82 -16.41 6.04 8.95
C SER A 82 -17.83 5.57 8.62
N GLY A 83 -18.63 5.23 9.64
CA GLY A 83 -19.99 4.71 9.48
C GLY A 83 -20.06 3.33 8.85
N TRP A 84 -18.94 2.58 8.82
CA TRP A 84 -18.91 1.23 8.24
C TRP A 84 -19.42 0.16 9.19
N ILE A 85 -19.38 0.42 10.50
CA ILE A 85 -19.98 -0.43 11.52
C ILE A 85 -20.75 0.45 12.50
N THR A 86 -21.75 -0.14 13.15
CA THR A 86 -22.50 0.44 14.26
C THR A 86 -21.85 0.11 15.61
N GLN A 87 -22.25 0.84 16.64
CA GLN A 87 -21.78 0.57 18.01
C GLN A 87 -22.17 -0.83 18.48
N ASP A 88 -23.34 -1.33 18.07
CA ASP A 88 -23.84 -2.66 18.45
C ASP A 88 -23.06 -3.78 17.75
N GLU A 89 -22.74 -3.60 16.47
CA GLU A 89 -21.88 -4.54 15.71
C GLU A 89 -20.46 -4.58 16.29
N LEU A 90 -19.90 -3.42 16.67
CA LEU A 90 -18.62 -3.36 17.33
C LEU A 90 -18.65 -4.07 18.70
N ASN A 91 -19.70 -3.85 19.50
CA ASN A 91 -19.84 -4.47 20.81
C ASN A 91 -20.01 -6.00 20.70
N SER A 92 -20.84 -6.48 19.77
CA SER A 92 -21.00 -7.90 19.47
C SER A 92 -19.66 -8.53 19.05
N ALA A 93 -18.90 -7.83 18.20
CA ALA A 93 -17.60 -8.30 17.75
C ALA A 93 -16.55 -8.33 18.87
N LEU A 94 -16.54 -7.32 19.74
CA LEU A 94 -15.66 -7.28 20.91
C LEU A 94 -15.99 -8.38 21.93
N GLN A 95 -17.27 -8.70 22.10
CA GLN A 95 -17.72 -9.78 22.97
C GLN A 95 -17.29 -11.14 22.44
N GLU A 96 -17.46 -11.41 21.15
CA GLU A 96 -17.04 -12.69 20.55
C GLU A 96 -15.51 -12.81 20.46
N GLN A 97 -14.80 -11.69 20.23
CA GLN A 97 -13.34 -11.65 20.31
C GLN A 97 -12.82 -12.07 21.69
N TYR A 98 -13.55 -11.75 22.76
CA TYR A 98 -13.19 -12.17 24.13
C TYR A 98 -13.23 -13.69 24.32
N GLU A 99 -14.07 -14.38 23.54
CA GLU A 99 -14.31 -15.82 23.63
C GLU A 99 -13.47 -16.64 22.64
N THR A 100 -13.20 -16.08 21.45
CA THR A 100 -12.61 -16.80 20.30
C THR A 100 -11.13 -16.52 20.05
N GLU A 101 -10.55 -15.54 20.73
CA GLU A 101 -9.18 -15.04 20.49
C GLU A 101 -8.91 -14.56 19.03
N GLU A 102 -9.95 -14.42 18.19
CA GLU A 102 -9.86 -13.86 16.84
C GLU A 102 -9.60 -12.35 16.86
N GLU A 103 -8.98 -11.82 15.80
CA GLU A 103 -8.74 -10.38 15.66
C GLU A 103 -10.05 -9.66 15.30
N LEU A 104 -10.30 -8.52 15.96
CA LEU A 104 -11.53 -7.74 15.84
C LEU A 104 -11.92 -7.45 14.38
N GLY A 105 -10.93 -7.14 13.54
CA GLY A 105 -11.14 -6.91 12.11
C GLY A 105 -11.65 -8.16 11.38
N SER A 106 -10.95 -9.28 11.54
CA SER A 106 -11.30 -10.57 10.93
C SER A 106 -12.70 -11.02 11.35
N LEU A 107 -13.04 -10.78 12.61
CA LEU A 107 -14.32 -11.15 13.18
C LEU A 107 -15.47 -10.26 12.66
N LEU A 108 -15.23 -8.96 12.50
CA LEU A 108 -16.18 -8.04 11.85
C LEU A 108 -16.43 -8.41 10.38
N VAL A 109 -15.39 -8.87 9.67
CA VAL A 109 -15.52 -9.35 8.29
C VAL A 109 -16.30 -10.66 8.22
N ARG A 110 -15.97 -11.62 9.11
CA ARG A 110 -16.68 -12.90 9.19
C ARG A 110 -18.16 -12.74 9.52
N LYS A 111 -18.50 -11.79 10.38
CA LYS A 111 -19.90 -11.45 10.74
C LYS A 111 -20.66 -10.72 9.62
N GLY A 112 -20.00 -10.32 8.54
CA GLY A 112 -20.61 -9.55 7.46
C GLY A 112 -20.88 -8.08 7.80
N CYS A 113 -20.49 -7.63 9.00
CA CYS A 113 -20.62 -6.23 9.43
C CYS A 113 -19.65 -5.30 8.69
N LEU A 114 -18.55 -5.86 8.17
CA LEU A 114 -17.51 -5.08 7.52
C LEU A 114 -17.04 -5.80 6.25
N ALA A 115 -16.98 -5.09 5.12
CA ALA A 115 -16.41 -5.68 3.93
C ALA A 115 -14.87 -5.80 4.08
N PRO A 116 -14.22 -6.84 3.52
CA PRO A 116 -12.77 -7.02 3.62
C PRO A 116 -11.97 -5.77 3.21
N HIS A 117 -12.42 -5.08 2.16
CA HIS A 117 -11.78 -3.86 1.65
C HIS A 117 -11.92 -2.65 2.58
N GLN A 118 -12.98 -2.58 3.39
CA GLN A 118 -13.20 -1.51 4.38
C GLN A 118 -12.27 -1.71 5.58
N LEU A 119 -12.14 -2.96 6.06
CA LEU A 119 -11.14 -3.30 7.06
C LEU A 119 -9.73 -2.96 6.59
N GLU A 120 -9.43 -3.34 5.36
CA GLU A 120 -8.16 -3.07 4.68
C GLU A 120 -7.84 -1.57 4.65
N GLN A 121 -8.83 -0.75 4.31
CA GLN A 121 -8.71 0.71 4.29
C GLN A 121 -8.47 1.28 5.69
N ALA A 122 -9.29 0.92 6.68
CA ALA A 122 -9.14 1.43 8.06
C ALA A 122 -7.78 1.06 8.66
N LEU A 123 -7.31 -0.17 8.43
CA LEU A 123 -5.99 -0.60 8.86
C LEU A 123 -4.89 0.18 8.15
N THR A 124 -4.98 0.34 6.83
CA THR A 124 -4.00 1.11 6.04
C THR A 124 -3.87 2.54 6.56
N GLU A 125 -4.98 3.23 6.80
CA GLU A 125 -4.96 4.61 7.31
C GLU A 125 -4.36 4.71 8.72
N LEU A 126 -4.66 3.77 9.62
CA LEU A 126 -4.04 3.71 10.95
C LEU A 126 -2.53 3.56 10.89
N LEU A 127 -2.06 2.79 9.91
CA LEU A 127 -0.64 2.53 9.71
C LEU A 127 0.06 3.72 9.07
N LEU A 128 -0.61 4.44 8.18
CA LEU A 128 -0.15 5.72 7.66
C LEU A 128 0.05 6.72 8.80
N GLU A 129 -0.91 6.87 9.71
CA GLU A 129 -0.79 7.78 10.85
C GLU A 129 0.34 7.42 11.83
N ARG A 130 0.62 6.12 12.01
CA ARG A 130 1.70 5.65 12.91
C ARG A 130 3.09 5.79 12.29
N THR A 131 3.22 5.63 10.97
CA THR A 131 4.49 5.76 10.24
C THR A 131 4.93 7.21 10.05
N GLN A 132 4.01 8.17 10.19
CA GLN A 132 4.26 9.61 10.01
C GLN A 132 5.11 10.28 11.10
N ARG A 133 5.50 9.58 12.17
CA ARG A 133 6.29 10.18 13.27
C ARG A 133 7.77 10.38 12.96
N HIS A 134 8.30 9.85 11.85
CA HIS A 134 9.71 10.06 11.46
C HIS A 134 9.86 10.36 9.96
N ARG A 135 10.39 11.55 9.64
CA ARG A 135 10.80 11.94 8.28
C ARG A 135 11.80 10.92 7.72
N GLN A 136 11.38 10.13 6.74
CA GLN A 136 12.27 9.15 6.12
C GLN A 136 13.41 9.85 5.36
N LYS A 137 14.66 9.49 5.71
CA LYS A 137 15.86 9.99 5.04
C LYS A 137 16.05 9.27 3.70
N LEU A 138 16.64 9.96 2.73
CA LEU A 138 16.85 9.44 1.37
C LEU A 138 17.64 8.13 1.37
N GLY A 139 18.67 8.00 2.22
CA GLY A 139 19.46 6.77 2.33
C GLY A 139 18.64 5.55 2.79
N CYS A 140 17.69 5.74 3.70
CA CYS A 140 16.79 4.65 4.13
C CYS A 140 15.92 4.18 2.96
N ILE A 141 15.36 5.13 2.21
CA ILE A 141 14.54 4.82 1.03
C ILE A 141 15.36 4.04 0.00
N LEU A 142 16.59 4.46 -0.28
CA LEU A 142 17.47 3.81 -1.25
C LEU A 142 17.89 2.39 -0.84
N LEU A 143 18.08 2.14 0.47
CA LEU A 143 18.34 0.80 1.00
C LEU A 143 17.12 -0.11 0.94
N GLN A 144 15.96 0.40 1.34
CA GLN A 144 14.72 -0.40 1.39
C GLN A 144 14.21 -0.71 -0.02
N THR A 145 14.36 0.21 -0.98
CA THR A 145 14.17 -0.03 -2.42
C THR A 145 15.29 -0.87 -3.04
N GLN A 146 16.35 -1.16 -2.28
CA GLN A 146 17.53 -1.92 -2.70
C GLN A 146 18.16 -1.38 -3.99
N GLN A 147 18.10 -0.06 -4.13
CA GLN A 147 18.80 0.67 -5.18
C GLN A 147 20.28 0.83 -4.83
N ILE A 148 20.62 0.77 -3.54
CA ILE A 148 21.98 0.73 -3.00
C ILE A 148 22.08 -0.31 -1.87
N SER A 149 23.27 -0.81 -1.60
CA SER A 149 23.57 -1.68 -0.46
C SER A 149 23.94 -0.89 0.80
N HIS A 150 23.91 -1.55 1.97
CA HIS A 150 24.38 -0.96 3.23
C HIS A 150 25.81 -0.45 3.11
N TRP A 151 26.71 -1.24 2.52
CA TRP A 151 28.09 -0.83 2.27
C TRP A 151 28.19 0.41 1.37
N GLN A 152 27.41 0.48 0.29
CA GLN A 152 27.40 1.65 -0.60
C GLN A 152 26.87 2.89 0.11
N LEU A 153 25.85 2.75 0.95
CA LEU A 153 25.33 3.86 1.76
C LEU A 153 26.38 4.34 2.77
N ASP A 154 26.98 3.42 3.54
CA ASP A 154 27.96 3.75 4.57
C ASP A 154 29.20 4.40 3.96
N LYS A 155 29.65 3.89 2.81
CA LYS A 155 30.78 4.47 2.07
C LYS A 155 30.43 5.86 1.53
N ALA A 156 29.23 6.05 0.98
CA ALA A 156 28.78 7.37 0.51
C ALA A 156 28.62 8.38 1.66
N LEU A 157 28.11 7.95 2.82
CA LEU A 157 28.00 8.77 4.03
C LEU A 157 29.38 9.12 4.61
N SER A 158 30.34 8.19 4.56
CA SER A 158 31.73 8.46 4.99
C SER A 158 32.44 9.49 4.12
N GLN A 159 32.05 9.62 2.85
CA GLN A 159 32.57 10.62 1.91
C GLN A 159 31.73 11.91 1.90
N GLN A 160 30.62 11.95 2.64
CA GLN A 160 29.71 13.07 2.62
C GLN A 160 30.29 14.26 3.39
N GLN A 161 30.68 15.28 2.63
CA GLN A 161 31.00 16.59 3.20
C GLN A 161 29.71 17.35 3.53
N ARG A 162 29.80 18.29 4.49
CA ARG A 162 28.65 19.03 5.06
C ARG A 162 27.70 19.70 4.04
N LYS A 163 28.15 19.95 2.80
CA LYS A 163 27.38 20.63 1.73
C LYS A 163 26.98 19.73 0.56
N GLU A 164 27.50 18.50 0.43
CA GLU A 164 27.19 17.63 -0.71
C GLU A 164 25.98 16.73 -0.35
N PRO A 165 24.88 16.76 -1.13
CA PRO A 165 23.74 15.91 -0.87
C PRO A 165 24.07 14.45 -1.20
N LEU A 166 23.64 13.52 -0.35
CA LEU A 166 23.89 12.08 -0.50
C LEU A 166 23.58 11.55 -1.91
N GLY A 167 22.50 12.04 -2.52
CA GLY A 167 22.12 11.65 -3.88
C GLY A 167 23.20 11.97 -4.92
N GLN A 168 23.88 13.11 -4.81
CA GLN A 168 24.90 13.56 -5.76
C GLN A 168 26.20 12.77 -5.63
N ILE A 169 26.55 12.35 -4.40
CA ILE A 169 27.65 11.41 -4.13
C ILE A 169 27.36 10.07 -4.81
N LEU A 170 26.15 9.55 -4.66
CA LEU A 170 25.76 8.27 -5.24
C LEU A 170 25.74 8.28 -6.79
N LEU A 171 25.38 9.42 -7.40
CA LEU A 171 25.52 9.61 -8.85
C LEU A 171 26.99 9.66 -9.27
N ARG A 172 27.82 10.44 -8.57
CA ARG A 172 29.25 10.60 -8.87
C ARG A 172 30.03 9.29 -8.76
N LEU A 173 29.66 8.44 -7.79
CA LEU A 173 30.23 7.10 -7.62
C LEU A 173 29.63 6.06 -8.59
N ASN A 174 28.70 6.47 -9.45
CA ASN A 174 27.99 5.62 -10.40
C ASN A 174 27.27 4.42 -9.75
N TRP A 175 26.95 4.52 -8.47
CA TRP A 175 26.20 3.50 -7.72
C TRP A 175 24.70 3.69 -7.81
N LEU A 176 24.28 4.90 -8.19
CA LEU A 176 22.91 5.25 -8.45
C LEU A 176 22.85 6.00 -9.77
N CYS A 177 21.83 5.73 -10.58
CA CYS A 177 21.58 6.50 -11.79
C CYS A 177 20.57 7.64 -11.52
N PRO A 178 20.55 8.70 -12.34
CA PRO A 178 19.65 9.83 -12.16
C PRO A 178 18.17 9.45 -12.06
N GLN A 179 17.74 8.39 -12.77
CA GLN A 179 16.36 7.87 -12.69
C GLN A 179 16.02 7.39 -11.29
N LYS A 180 16.84 6.47 -10.76
CA LYS A 180 16.64 5.86 -9.45
C LYS A 180 16.69 6.91 -8.33
N LEU A 181 17.60 7.88 -8.44
CA LEU A 181 17.63 9.01 -7.51
C LEU A 181 16.36 9.87 -7.59
N ALA A 182 15.90 10.21 -8.80
CA ALA A 182 14.69 11.01 -8.99
C ALA A 182 13.46 10.29 -8.45
N GLN A 183 13.36 8.97 -8.65
CA GLN A 183 12.32 8.10 -8.10
C GLN A 183 12.34 8.14 -6.57
N ALA A 184 13.49 7.90 -5.95
CA ALA A 184 13.64 7.93 -4.48
C ALA A 184 13.32 9.30 -3.87
N LEU A 185 13.68 10.40 -4.53
CA LEU A 185 13.37 11.77 -4.09
C LEU A 185 11.89 12.13 -4.25
N ARG A 186 11.24 11.71 -5.34
CA ARG A 186 9.79 11.86 -5.52
C ARG A 186 9.05 11.11 -4.42
N LEU A 187 9.50 9.89 -4.15
CA LEU A 187 8.96 9.09 -3.08
C LEU A 187 9.13 9.79 -1.73
N GLN A 188 10.35 10.23 -1.39
CA GLN A 188 10.62 10.98 -0.15
C GLN A 188 9.68 12.18 0.05
N LYS A 189 9.38 12.94 -1.03
CA LYS A 189 8.46 14.08 -0.99
C LYS A 189 7.00 13.65 -0.76
N LYS A 190 6.56 12.53 -1.34
CA LYS A 190 5.22 11.94 -1.10
C LYS A 190 5.07 11.57 0.38
N LEU A 191 6.08 10.91 0.96
CA LEU A 191 6.10 10.54 2.38
C LEU A 191 5.98 11.78 3.28
N LEU A 192 6.73 12.83 2.97
CA LEU A 192 6.71 14.10 3.73
C LEU A 192 5.33 14.79 3.70
N ARG A 193 4.66 14.83 2.54
CA ARG A 193 3.33 15.47 2.40
C ARG A 193 2.25 14.70 3.13
N SER A 194 2.28 13.37 3.04
CA SER A 194 1.32 12.52 3.76
C SER A 194 1.43 12.75 5.28
N ALA A 195 2.64 12.98 5.80
CA ALA A 195 2.85 13.36 7.20
C ALA A 195 2.31 14.76 7.53
N ALA A 196 2.50 15.76 6.65
CA ALA A 196 2.02 17.12 6.88
C ALA A 196 0.48 17.23 6.91
N ALA A 197 -0.22 16.47 6.06
CA ALA A 197 -1.69 16.47 6.00
C ALA A 197 -2.35 15.98 7.31
N ALA A 198 -1.66 15.14 8.09
CA ALA A 198 -2.16 14.64 9.38
C ALA A 198 -1.93 15.59 10.57
N PHE A 199 -1.05 16.60 10.44
CA PHE A 199 -0.74 17.55 11.51
C PHE A 199 -1.66 18.78 11.51
N LEU A 200 -2.24 19.14 10.36
CA LEU A 200 -3.24 20.20 10.25
C LEU A 200 -4.61 19.60 10.54
N GLY A 201 -4.97 19.58 11.84
CA GLY A 201 -6.25 19.06 12.31
C GLY A 201 -7.47 19.66 11.61
N SER A 202 -8.62 19.02 11.84
CA SER A 202 -9.96 19.12 11.23
C SER A 202 -10.62 20.50 11.07
N SER A 203 -9.88 21.61 11.14
CA SER A 203 -10.40 22.98 11.07
C SER A 203 -10.36 23.60 9.66
N LEU A 204 -10.07 22.81 8.63
CA LEU A 204 -10.09 23.22 7.20
C LEU A 204 -10.99 22.32 6.34
N LEU A 205 -12.04 21.74 6.93
CA LEU A 205 -13.00 20.87 6.23
C LEU A 205 -13.96 21.60 5.26
N LEU A 206 -13.80 22.90 5.04
CA LEU A 206 -14.67 23.70 4.15
C LEU A 206 -14.11 23.92 2.74
N ALA A 207 -13.08 23.17 2.32
CA ALA A 207 -12.61 23.19 0.93
C ALA A 207 -12.08 21.82 0.43
N CYS A 208 -12.71 20.71 0.84
CA CYS A 208 -12.39 19.39 0.31
C CYS A 208 -12.93 19.23 -1.13
N GLN A 209 -12.28 19.87 -2.09
CA GLN A 209 -12.44 19.47 -3.50
C GLN A 209 -11.66 18.17 -3.74
N PRO A 210 -12.18 17.25 -4.55
CA PRO A 210 -11.43 16.06 -4.96
C PRO A 210 -10.07 16.44 -5.56
N PRO A 211 -9.07 15.54 -5.50
CA PRO A 211 -7.74 15.85 -6.02
C PRO A 211 -7.82 16.15 -7.52
N THR A 212 -7.18 17.26 -7.92
CA THR A 212 -7.12 17.63 -9.33
C THR A 212 -6.06 16.79 -10.04
N VAL A 213 -6.46 16.10 -11.10
CA VAL A 213 -5.54 15.33 -11.94
C VAL A 213 -4.94 16.22 -13.04
N PRO A 214 -3.70 15.94 -13.49
CA PRO A 214 -3.13 16.72 -14.58
C PRO A 214 -3.93 16.51 -15.87
N LEU A 215 -3.81 17.45 -16.80
CA LEU A 215 -4.30 17.24 -18.16
C LEU A 215 -3.63 16.02 -18.77
N GLN A 216 -4.44 15.15 -19.35
CA GLN A 216 -3.99 13.92 -19.98
C GLN A 216 -3.64 14.20 -21.43
N PHE A 217 -2.51 13.67 -21.90
CA PHE A 217 -2.10 13.78 -23.30
C PHE A 217 -2.63 12.55 -24.03
N ALA A 218 -3.48 12.77 -25.04
CA ALA A 218 -4.28 11.74 -25.70
C ALA A 218 -3.48 10.56 -26.28
N ASP A 219 -2.18 10.75 -26.55
CA ASP A 219 -1.33 9.78 -27.27
C ASP A 219 -0.13 9.27 -26.47
N ALA A 220 -0.05 9.53 -25.16
CA ALA A 220 1.14 9.14 -24.39
C ALA A 220 1.41 7.62 -24.35
N GLY A 221 0.38 6.80 -24.54
CA GLY A 221 0.48 5.35 -24.68
C GLY A 221 0.53 4.85 -26.12
N ASN A 222 0.40 5.73 -27.12
CA ASN A 222 0.33 5.34 -28.53
C ASN A 222 1.74 5.10 -29.08
N LEU A 223 2.06 3.83 -29.40
CA LEU A 223 3.37 3.46 -29.96
C LEU A 223 3.62 3.97 -31.38
N ASN A 224 2.61 4.56 -32.04
CA ASN A 224 2.74 5.20 -33.34
C ASN A 224 2.92 6.72 -33.25
N ALA A 225 2.69 7.31 -32.07
CA ALA A 225 2.86 8.73 -31.85
C ALA A 225 4.28 9.03 -31.32
N PRO A 226 4.80 10.25 -31.57
CA PRO A 226 6.06 10.67 -30.95
C PRO A 226 5.94 10.62 -29.41
N PRO A 227 7.01 10.24 -28.70
CA PRO A 227 6.98 10.14 -27.26
C PRO A 227 6.71 11.52 -26.63
N VAL A 228 5.60 11.63 -25.90
CA VAL A 228 5.21 12.87 -25.21
C VAL A 228 6.00 13.07 -23.92
N TYR A 229 6.45 11.97 -23.29
CA TYR A 229 7.21 12.00 -22.05
C TYR A 229 8.65 11.54 -22.29
N GLN A 230 9.63 12.35 -21.86
CA GLN A 230 11.02 11.92 -21.81
C GLN A 230 11.30 11.17 -20.50
N VAL A 231 11.34 9.84 -20.59
CA VAL A 231 11.63 8.97 -19.45
C VAL A 231 12.98 8.30 -19.69
N GLN A 232 13.94 8.56 -18.81
CA GLN A 232 15.29 8.04 -18.95
C GLN A 232 15.37 6.50 -18.83
N SER A 233 14.38 5.83 -18.23
CA SER A 233 14.27 4.36 -18.09
C SER A 233 13.27 3.74 -19.07
N GLN A 234 12.91 4.45 -20.14
CA GLN A 234 11.95 3.95 -21.13
C GLN A 234 12.53 2.77 -21.92
N ALA A 235 11.70 1.76 -22.17
CA ALA A 235 12.04 0.66 -23.05
C ALA A 235 12.36 1.18 -24.46
N ASN A 236 13.42 0.64 -25.07
CA ASN A 236 13.71 0.92 -26.48
C ASN A 236 12.72 0.14 -27.35
N LEU A 237 11.69 0.84 -27.85
CA LEU A 237 10.64 0.30 -28.72
C LEU A 237 10.76 0.82 -30.15
N ASN A 238 12.00 1.08 -30.59
CA ASN A 238 12.33 1.47 -31.96
C ASN A 238 12.79 0.26 -32.77
N GLY A 239 12.56 0.30 -34.09
CA GLY A 239 13.03 -0.71 -35.04
C GLY A 239 11.97 -1.72 -35.46
N ALA A 240 12.41 -2.76 -36.18
CA ALA A 240 11.51 -3.74 -36.78
C ALA A 240 10.80 -4.63 -35.74
N PHE A 241 9.51 -4.83 -35.94
CA PHE A 241 8.67 -5.69 -35.13
C PHE A 241 7.71 -6.51 -35.99
N LYS A 242 7.20 -7.59 -35.41
CA LYS A 242 6.04 -8.34 -35.92
C LYS A 242 4.82 -8.02 -35.05
N THR A 243 3.63 -8.07 -35.64
CA THR A 243 2.38 -7.91 -34.90
C THR A 243 1.69 -9.25 -34.74
N LEU A 244 1.28 -9.57 -33.51
CA LEU A 244 0.42 -10.69 -33.18
C LEU A 244 -0.95 -10.13 -32.80
N SER A 245 -2.01 -10.58 -33.48
CA SER A 245 -3.39 -10.27 -33.09
C SER A 245 -3.91 -11.37 -32.15
N VAL A 246 -4.45 -10.96 -31.01
CA VAL A 246 -5.06 -11.83 -30.00
C VAL A 246 -6.54 -11.46 -29.89
N LYS A 247 -7.41 -12.46 -30.10
CA LYS A 247 -8.85 -12.31 -29.89
C LYS A 247 -9.17 -12.54 -28.42
N GLU A 248 -9.74 -11.53 -27.77
CA GLU A 248 -10.10 -11.60 -26.35
C GLU A 248 -11.61 -11.44 -26.13
N ALA A 249 -12.29 -10.68 -27.00
CA ALA A 249 -13.74 -10.59 -27.07
C ALA A 249 -14.18 -10.49 -28.54
N ALA A 250 -15.47 -10.70 -28.82
CA ALA A 250 -16.04 -10.74 -30.18
C ALA A 250 -15.68 -9.50 -31.03
N ASP A 251 -15.53 -8.32 -30.40
CA ASP A 251 -15.31 -7.04 -31.06
C ASP A 251 -14.03 -6.29 -30.59
N HIS A 252 -13.12 -6.95 -29.88
CA HIS A 252 -11.88 -6.31 -29.38
C HIS A 252 -10.63 -7.12 -29.73
N ASP A 253 -10.06 -6.82 -30.90
CA ASP A 253 -8.78 -7.36 -31.35
C ASP A 253 -7.62 -6.64 -30.65
N VAL A 254 -6.91 -7.36 -29.76
CA VAL A 254 -5.70 -6.84 -29.13
C VAL A 254 -4.50 -7.11 -30.02
N LYS A 255 -3.68 -6.08 -30.27
CA LYS A 255 -2.42 -6.22 -31.00
C LYS A 255 -1.24 -6.23 -30.03
N ILE A 256 -0.32 -7.15 -30.26
CA ILE A 256 0.94 -7.26 -29.52
C ILE A 256 2.10 -7.11 -30.49
N ARG A 257 3.00 -6.17 -30.21
CA ARG A 257 4.23 -5.96 -30.99
C ARG A 257 5.36 -6.79 -30.41
N ILE A 258 6.05 -7.52 -31.28
CA ILE A 258 7.20 -8.37 -30.97
C ILE A 258 8.41 -7.81 -31.72
N TYR A 259 9.28 -7.13 -30.99
CA TYR A 259 10.46 -6.46 -31.52
C TYR A 259 11.66 -7.42 -31.61
N GLN A 260 12.55 -7.20 -32.59
CA GLN A 260 13.76 -8.01 -32.75
C GLN A 260 14.71 -7.94 -31.54
N ASN A 261 14.65 -6.84 -30.78
CA ASN A 261 15.44 -6.67 -29.55
C ASN A 261 14.91 -7.48 -28.35
N GLY A 262 13.86 -8.30 -28.55
CA GLY A 262 13.28 -9.17 -27.53
C GLY A 262 12.11 -8.57 -26.77
N SER A 263 11.76 -7.29 -27.00
CA SER A 263 10.59 -6.66 -26.39
C SER A 263 9.29 -7.21 -26.98
N LYS A 264 8.35 -7.58 -26.12
CA LYS A 264 6.97 -7.92 -26.44
C LYS A 264 6.06 -6.97 -25.66
N VAL A 265 5.25 -6.18 -26.36
CA VAL A 265 4.46 -5.09 -25.75
C VAL A 265 3.04 -5.07 -26.34
N ILE A 266 2.04 -4.95 -25.47
CA ILE A 266 0.64 -4.75 -25.85
C ILE A 266 0.52 -3.34 -26.45
N GLU A 267 -0.02 -3.26 -27.66
CA GLU A 267 -0.17 -2.00 -28.38
C GLU A 267 -1.33 -1.18 -27.81
N ASN A 268 -1.19 0.16 -27.84
CA ASN A 268 -2.25 1.12 -27.51
C ASN A 268 -2.85 1.01 -26.10
N VAL A 269 -2.08 0.50 -25.12
CA VAL A 269 -2.45 0.71 -23.72
C VAL A 269 -2.34 2.21 -23.44
N PRO A 270 -3.43 2.90 -23.07
CA PRO A 270 -3.38 4.33 -22.83
C PRO A 270 -2.60 4.60 -21.55
N PHE A 271 -1.98 5.78 -21.48
CA PHE A 271 -1.22 6.20 -20.32
C PHE A 271 -1.92 7.37 -19.61
N PHE A 272 -2.09 7.23 -18.29
CA PHE A 272 -2.62 8.29 -17.45
C PHE A 272 -1.60 8.72 -16.38
N ARG A 273 -1.21 9.99 -16.40
CA ARG A 273 -0.29 10.55 -15.41
C ARG A 273 -1.05 10.93 -14.15
N GLN A 274 -0.61 10.45 -12.99
CA GLN A 274 -1.26 10.84 -11.74
C GLN A 274 -0.87 12.25 -11.28
N GLY A 275 -1.71 12.82 -10.41
CA GLY A 275 -1.45 14.09 -9.72
C GLY A 275 -0.37 13.96 -8.64
N ARG A 276 -0.25 14.97 -7.79
CA ARG A 276 0.72 14.98 -6.67
C ARG A 276 0.20 14.23 -5.43
N ASP A 277 -0.85 13.45 -5.63
CA ASP A 277 -1.84 12.98 -4.66
C ASP A 277 -2.03 11.46 -4.76
N ASN A 278 -2.89 10.86 -3.93
CA ASN A 278 -3.10 9.42 -3.80
C ASN A 278 -3.97 8.82 -4.93
N THR A 279 -3.69 9.20 -6.18
CA THR A 279 -4.52 8.84 -7.34
C THR A 279 -3.91 7.75 -8.23
N CYS A 280 -2.86 7.05 -7.78
CA CYS A 280 -2.25 5.94 -8.55
C CYS A 280 -3.25 4.82 -8.88
N GLY A 281 -4.13 4.47 -7.93
CA GLY A 281 -5.20 3.49 -8.16
C GLY A 281 -6.16 3.93 -9.26
N GLN A 282 -6.62 5.19 -9.22
CA GLN A 282 -7.50 5.74 -10.26
C GLN A 282 -6.79 5.85 -11.61
N ALA A 283 -5.49 6.17 -11.66
CA ALA A 283 -4.72 6.17 -12.91
C ALA A 283 -4.68 4.78 -13.54
N VAL A 284 -4.46 3.73 -12.73
CA VAL A 284 -4.49 2.34 -13.17
C VAL A 284 -5.87 1.93 -13.67
N VAL A 285 -6.93 2.30 -12.95
CA VAL A 285 -8.30 2.07 -13.41
C VAL A 285 -8.55 2.75 -14.74
N ALA A 286 -8.16 4.02 -14.89
CA ALA A 286 -8.33 4.78 -16.13
C ALA A 286 -7.55 4.13 -17.30
N MET A 287 -6.30 3.71 -17.10
CA MET A 287 -5.50 3.05 -18.14
C MET A 287 -6.17 1.76 -18.64
N VAL A 288 -6.54 0.87 -17.71
CA VAL A 288 -7.07 -0.44 -18.08
C VAL A 288 -8.50 -0.36 -18.61
N THR A 289 -9.35 0.49 -18.06
CA THR A 289 -10.75 0.63 -18.53
C THR A 289 -10.82 1.25 -19.92
N ASN A 290 -10.03 2.29 -20.19
CA ASN A 290 -9.97 2.88 -21.52
C ASN A 290 -9.31 1.95 -22.55
N PHE A 291 -8.34 1.11 -22.14
CA PHE A 291 -7.81 0.05 -23.00
C PHE A 291 -8.93 -0.88 -23.50
N TRP A 292 -9.79 -1.34 -22.58
CA TRP A 292 -10.94 -2.18 -22.90
C TRP A 292 -12.12 -1.42 -23.54
N GLY A 293 -11.94 -0.17 -23.96
CA GLY A 293 -12.98 0.63 -24.61
C GLY A 293 -14.02 1.26 -23.67
N MET A 294 -13.88 1.08 -22.34
CA MET A 294 -14.73 1.70 -21.33
C MET A 294 -14.29 3.15 -21.10
N LYS A 295 -14.72 4.05 -21.99
CA LYS A 295 -14.36 5.48 -21.98
C LYS A 295 -14.57 6.08 -20.59
N THR A 296 -13.46 6.32 -19.89
CA THR A 296 -13.45 6.84 -18.52
C THR A 296 -12.60 8.08 -18.47
N THR A 297 -13.18 9.21 -18.06
CA THR A 297 -12.43 10.45 -17.84
C THR A 297 -11.76 10.40 -16.47
N TYR A 298 -10.48 10.79 -16.41
CA TYR A 298 -9.69 10.60 -15.20
C TYR A 298 -10.13 11.51 -14.04
N GLN A 299 -10.50 12.77 -14.32
CA GLN A 299 -11.00 13.67 -13.27
C GLN A 299 -12.32 13.16 -12.67
N ASN A 300 -13.30 12.80 -13.51
CA ASN A 300 -14.58 12.28 -12.99
C ASN A 300 -14.40 10.98 -12.20
N LEU A 301 -13.45 10.14 -12.60
CA LEU A 301 -13.11 8.92 -11.86
C LEU A 301 -12.60 9.26 -10.46
N VAL A 302 -11.72 10.26 -10.34
CA VAL A 302 -11.19 10.72 -9.06
C VAL A 302 -12.27 11.39 -8.22
N ASP A 303 -13.10 12.25 -8.81
CA ASP A 303 -14.19 12.94 -8.12
C ASP A 303 -15.17 11.96 -7.48
N LYS A 304 -15.47 10.86 -8.19
CA LYS A 304 -16.42 9.85 -7.74
C LYS A 304 -15.83 8.84 -6.77
N GLU A 305 -14.62 8.35 -7.04
CA GLU A 305 -14.06 7.19 -6.36
C GLU A 305 -12.95 7.52 -5.36
N ASN A 306 -12.43 8.75 -5.36
CA ASN A 306 -11.42 9.20 -4.42
C ASN A 306 -11.56 10.68 -3.98
N PRO A 307 -12.76 11.12 -3.54
CA PRO A 307 -13.00 12.52 -3.14
C PRO A 307 -12.17 12.94 -1.92
N LEU A 308 -11.77 11.97 -1.08
CA LEU A 308 -11.02 12.21 0.16
C LEU A 308 -9.49 12.09 -0.03
N ASN A 309 -9.01 11.85 -1.24
CA ASN A 309 -7.59 11.68 -1.55
C ASN A 309 -6.90 10.60 -0.69
N LEU A 310 -7.58 9.46 -0.52
CA LEU A 310 -7.10 8.30 0.23
C LEU A 310 -6.38 7.31 -0.70
N ALA A 311 -5.53 6.45 -0.10
CA ALA A 311 -4.93 5.35 -0.82
C ALA A 311 -6.01 4.35 -1.25
N THR A 312 -5.90 3.84 -2.49
CA THR A 312 -6.87 2.87 -3.03
C THR A 312 -6.50 1.45 -2.58
N SER A 313 -7.42 0.74 -1.92
CA SER A 313 -7.23 -0.66 -1.54
C SER A 313 -7.35 -1.61 -2.73
N ALA A 314 -6.87 -2.85 -2.58
CA ALA A 314 -6.96 -3.85 -3.65
C ALA A 314 -8.43 -4.16 -4.01
N GLY A 315 -9.29 -4.23 -2.98
CA GLY A 315 -10.72 -4.44 -3.16
C GLY A 315 -11.43 -3.29 -3.85
N MET A 316 -11.09 -2.03 -3.54
CA MET A 316 -11.63 -0.86 -4.24
C MET A 316 -11.25 -0.86 -5.73
N LEU A 317 -9.99 -1.20 -6.03
CA LEU A 317 -9.51 -1.30 -7.41
C LEU A 317 -10.33 -2.34 -8.20
N SER A 318 -10.50 -3.53 -7.64
CA SER A 318 -11.28 -4.62 -8.25
C SER A 318 -12.76 -4.24 -8.41
N SER A 319 -13.34 -3.60 -7.41
CA SER A 319 -14.74 -3.16 -7.45
C SER A 319 -14.95 -2.09 -8.51
N SER A 320 -14.00 -1.17 -8.67
CA SER A 320 -14.04 -0.14 -9.71
C SER A 320 -14.02 -0.72 -11.13
N PHE A 321 -13.20 -1.76 -11.37
CA PHE A 321 -13.20 -2.47 -12.65
C PHE A 321 -14.53 -3.19 -12.91
N ARG A 322 -15.04 -3.93 -11.93
CA ARG A 322 -16.32 -4.66 -12.05
C ARG A 322 -17.50 -3.71 -12.28
N ALA A 323 -17.53 -2.57 -11.60
CA ALA A 323 -18.55 -1.54 -11.79
C ALA A 323 -18.54 -0.93 -13.21
N LYS A 324 -17.44 -1.09 -13.95
CA LYS A 324 -17.30 -0.68 -15.35
C LYS A 324 -17.45 -1.87 -16.32
N GLY A 325 -18.09 -2.95 -15.90
CA GLY A 325 -18.42 -4.08 -16.77
C GLY A 325 -17.26 -5.04 -17.08
N LEU A 326 -16.10 -4.86 -16.45
CA LEU A 326 -14.96 -5.76 -16.66
C LEU A 326 -14.97 -6.91 -15.65
N ALA A 327 -14.52 -8.09 -16.09
CA ALA A 327 -14.14 -9.14 -15.17
C ALA A 327 -12.82 -8.72 -14.49
N ALA A 328 -12.81 -8.66 -13.16
CA ALA A 328 -11.62 -8.33 -12.39
C ALA A 328 -11.43 -9.30 -11.24
N GLN A 329 -10.29 -9.98 -11.23
CA GLN A 329 -9.90 -10.92 -10.18
C GLN A 329 -8.51 -10.54 -9.67
N ASP A 330 -8.43 -10.34 -8.36
CA ASP A 330 -7.21 -10.05 -7.65
C ASP A 330 -6.51 -11.36 -7.26
N PHE A 331 -5.29 -11.56 -7.77
CA PHE A 331 -4.50 -12.77 -7.57
C PHE A 331 -3.41 -12.53 -6.52
N ARG A 332 -3.23 -13.50 -5.62
CA ARG A 332 -2.23 -13.49 -4.55
C ARG A 332 -1.16 -14.53 -4.82
N ARG A 333 0.05 -14.27 -4.31
CA ARG A 333 1.22 -15.14 -4.48
C ARG A 333 1.49 -15.43 -5.96
N GLY A 334 1.34 -14.41 -6.80
CA GLY A 334 1.71 -14.45 -8.20
C GLY A 334 3.14 -14.92 -8.43
N ASP A 335 3.41 -15.42 -9.61
CA ASP A 335 4.75 -15.60 -10.11
C ASP A 335 4.94 -14.84 -11.43
N LEU A 336 6.18 -14.83 -11.92
CA LEU A 336 6.48 -14.13 -13.16
C LEU A 336 5.72 -14.74 -14.34
N THR A 337 5.47 -16.06 -14.32
CA THR A 337 4.73 -16.73 -15.39
C THR A 337 3.29 -16.27 -15.47
N ASN A 338 2.62 -16.02 -14.34
CA ASN A 338 1.27 -15.46 -14.34
C ASN A 338 1.19 -14.10 -15.05
N ILE A 339 2.18 -13.23 -14.83
CA ILE A 339 2.25 -11.93 -15.52
C ILE A 339 2.50 -12.14 -17.01
N LEU A 340 3.48 -12.97 -17.38
CA LEU A 340 3.80 -13.26 -18.78
C LEU A 340 2.58 -13.83 -19.52
N ASP A 341 1.82 -14.71 -18.89
CA ASP A 341 0.62 -15.32 -19.47
C ASP A 341 -0.48 -14.29 -19.75
N GLU A 342 -0.74 -13.35 -18.83
CA GLU A 342 -1.73 -12.29 -19.08
C GLU A 342 -1.25 -11.33 -20.18
N ILE A 343 0.05 -10.98 -20.22
CA ILE A 343 0.61 -10.20 -21.34
C ILE A 343 0.49 -10.94 -22.67
N ASN A 344 0.74 -12.26 -22.68
CA ASN A 344 0.61 -13.09 -23.87
C ASN A 344 -0.84 -13.21 -24.37
N LYS A 345 -1.81 -13.08 -23.47
CA LYS A 345 -3.25 -12.98 -23.78
C LYS A 345 -3.68 -11.56 -24.17
N GLY A 346 -2.76 -10.60 -24.22
CA GLY A 346 -3.08 -9.22 -24.57
C GLY A 346 -3.76 -8.43 -23.44
N ARG A 347 -3.59 -8.85 -22.18
CA ARG A 347 -4.25 -8.24 -21.02
C ARG A 347 -3.25 -7.41 -20.21
N PRO A 348 -3.33 -6.06 -20.26
CA PRO A 348 -2.52 -5.20 -19.41
C PRO A 348 -2.79 -5.55 -17.95
N THR A 349 -1.73 -5.76 -17.18
CA THR A 349 -1.82 -6.39 -15.86
C THR A 349 -1.46 -5.40 -14.77
N PRO A 350 -2.43 -4.88 -14.00
CA PRO A 350 -2.15 -4.12 -12.80
C PRO A 350 -1.42 -4.96 -11.75
N VAL A 351 -0.44 -4.37 -11.10
CA VAL A 351 0.30 -4.97 -9.97
C VAL A 351 0.57 -3.93 -8.90
N LEU A 352 0.71 -4.37 -7.65
CA LEU A 352 1.17 -3.52 -6.55
C LEU A 352 2.66 -3.75 -6.32
N LEU A 353 3.47 -2.69 -6.41
CA LEU A 353 4.89 -2.73 -6.09
C LEU A 353 5.18 -1.99 -4.80
N ASP A 354 6.03 -2.59 -3.95
CA ASP A 354 6.51 -2.00 -2.72
C ASP A 354 7.95 -1.49 -2.85
N PHE A 355 8.13 -0.24 -2.46
CA PHE A 355 9.40 0.48 -2.50
C PHE A 355 9.97 0.66 -1.08
N GLY A 356 9.68 -0.26 -0.16
CA GLY A 356 10.30 -0.31 1.16
C GLY A 356 9.52 0.32 2.31
N ASN A 357 8.31 0.86 2.07
CA ASN A 357 7.37 1.33 3.09
C ASN A 357 5.93 1.39 2.55
N ILE A 358 4.89 1.42 3.41
CA ILE A 358 3.48 1.37 2.94
C ILE A 358 3.06 2.61 2.12
N GLN A 359 3.62 3.78 2.42
CA GLN A 359 3.37 5.01 1.68
C GLN A 359 4.03 5.01 0.29
N SER A 360 4.94 4.06 0.07
CA SER A 360 5.65 3.80 -1.17
C SER A 360 5.08 2.64 -1.96
N ALA A 361 4.09 1.91 -1.41
CA ALA A 361 3.31 0.97 -2.18
C ALA A 361 2.60 1.71 -3.33
N HIS A 362 2.74 1.19 -4.54
CA HIS A 362 2.40 1.90 -5.76
C HIS A 362 1.86 0.94 -6.82
N TYR A 363 0.70 1.26 -7.38
CA TYR A 363 0.14 0.48 -8.47
C TYR A 363 0.75 0.91 -9.81
N VAL A 364 1.15 -0.07 -10.60
CA VAL A 364 1.62 0.11 -11.98
C VAL A 364 0.89 -0.88 -12.88
N VAL A 365 0.90 -0.63 -14.20
CA VAL A 365 0.34 -1.56 -15.19
C VAL A 365 1.48 -2.17 -15.98
N VAL A 366 1.70 -3.48 -15.87
CA VAL A 366 2.61 -4.19 -16.77
C VAL A 366 1.94 -4.30 -18.14
N VAL A 367 2.65 -3.87 -19.17
CA VAL A 367 2.17 -3.83 -20.57
C VAL A 367 3.03 -4.65 -21.51
N GLY A 368 4.16 -5.18 -21.02
CA GLY A 368 5.09 -5.94 -21.82
C GLY A 368 6.27 -6.48 -21.02
N TYR A 369 7.19 -7.13 -21.73
CA TYR A 369 8.45 -7.62 -21.20
C TYR A 369 9.52 -7.63 -22.29
N ASN A 370 10.80 -7.64 -21.92
CA ASN A 370 11.88 -7.96 -22.84
C ASN A 370 12.55 -9.27 -22.41
N MET A 371 12.39 -10.30 -23.25
CA MET A 371 12.89 -11.64 -22.92
C MET A 371 14.42 -11.72 -22.94
N LYS A 372 15.07 -10.99 -23.85
CA LYS A 372 16.54 -11.01 -23.99
C LYS A 372 17.23 -10.32 -22.81
N LYS A 373 16.62 -9.25 -22.29
CA LYS A 373 17.15 -8.51 -21.15
C LYS A 373 16.67 -9.03 -19.80
N GLY A 374 15.61 -9.85 -19.75
CA GLY A 374 15.00 -10.26 -18.49
C GLY A 374 14.34 -9.08 -17.75
N THR A 375 13.57 -8.25 -18.46
CA THR A 375 12.92 -7.05 -17.90
C THR A 375 11.41 -7.08 -18.12
N PHE A 376 10.66 -6.36 -17.28
CA PHE A 376 9.27 -5.98 -17.52
C PHE A 376 9.18 -4.55 -18.05
N ILE A 377 8.15 -4.29 -18.85
CA ILE A 377 7.82 -2.97 -19.41
C ILE A 377 6.46 -2.58 -18.85
N MET A 378 6.38 -1.42 -18.20
CA MET A 378 5.20 -0.98 -17.45
C MET A 378 4.81 0.47 -17.74
N HIS A 379 3.54 0.78 -17.54
CA HIS A 379 3.08 2.15 -17.34
C HIS A 379 3.10 2.46 -15.84
N ASP A 380 3.94 3.41 -15.47
CA ASP A 380 4.01 3.95 -14.11
C ASP A 380 3.48 5.39 -14.14
N SER A 381 2.34 5.62 -13.48
CA SER A 381 1.67 6.92 -13.48
C SER A 381 2.50 8.06 -12.87
N LEU A 382 3.59 7.77 -12.14
CA LEU A 382 4.56 8.76 -11.64
C LEU A 382 5.70 9.01 -12.62
N GLU A 383 6.22 7.95 -13.23
CA GLU A 383 7.41 8.02 -14.07
C GLU A 383 7.08 8.32 -15.52
N GLY A 384 6.16 7.56 -16.10
CA GLY A 384 5.75 7.68 -17.48
C GLY A 384 5.35 6.34 -18.11
N PRO A 385 5.03 6.36 -19.41
CA PRO A 385 4.73 5.15 -20.17
C PRO A 385 6.00 4.35 -20.47
N TYR A 386 5.81 3.04 -20.69
CA TYR A 386 6.85 2.09 -21.12
C TYR A 386 8.15 2.08 -20.31
N VAL A 387 8.07 2.28 -18.99
CA VAL A 387 9.22 2.15 -18.08
C VAL A 387 9.70 0.71 -18.06
N GLU A 388 11.01 0.51 -18.25
CA GLU A 388 11.65 -0.81 -18.25
C GLU A 388 12.33 -1.09 -16.90
N MET A 389 12.07 -2.26 -16.32
CA MET A 389 12.62 -2.69 -15.03
C MET A 389 13.12 -4.13 -15.08
N ASP A 390 14.28 -4.39 -14.49
CA ASP A 390 14.82 -5.74 -14.28
C ASP A 390 13.84 -6.65 -13.51
N GLN A 391 13.67 -7.90 -13.95
CA GLN A 391 12.71 -8.84 -13.37
C GLN A 391 13.03 -9.20 -11.91
N MET A 392 14.31 -9.27 -11.53
CA MET A 392 14.69 -9.58 -10.16
C MET A 392 14.43 -8.40 -9.22
N ALA A 393 14.69 -7.18 -9.69
CA ALA A 393 14.30 -5.95 -9.00
C ALA A 393 12.77 -5.88 -8.84
N PHE A 394 12.03 -6.12 -9.92
CA PHE A 394 10.58 -6.17 -9.92
C PHE A 394 10.05 -7.19 -8.92
N LEU A 395 10.50 -8.45 -8.97
CA LEU A 395 10.04 -9.53 -8.10
C LEU A 395 10.23 -9.17 -6.63
N LYS A 396 11.38 -8.55 -6.30
CA LYS A 396 11.69 -8.14 -4.95
C LYS A 396 10.76 -7.07 -4.40
N MET A 397 10.36 -6.14 -5.26
CA MET A 397 9.39 -5.09 -4.93
C MET A 397 7.98 -5.66 -4.88
N TRP A 398 7.67 -6.62 -5.76
CA TRP A 398 6.38 -7.30 -5.83
C TRP A 398 6.13 -8.26 -4.66
N GLU A 399 7.16 -8.67 -3.91
CA GLU A 399 6.97 -9.36 -2.63
C GLU A 399 6.14 -8.56 -1.61
N ASN A 400 6.03 -7.24 -1.80
CA ASN A 400 5.24 -6.35 -0.97
C ASN A 400 5.56 -6.44 0.53
N LYS A 401 6.83 -6.74 0.87
CA LYS A 401 7.27 -7.07 2.23
C LYS A 401 6.87 -6.01 3.26
N SER A 402 6.96 -4.74 2.92
CA SER A 402 6.63 -3.64 3.82
C SER A 402 5.13 -3.55 4.08
N VAL A 403 4.30 -3.80 3.07
CA VAL A 403 2.83 -3.87 3.24
C VAL A 403 2.48 -5.07 4.13
N ARG A 404 3.10 -6.22 3.86
CA ARG A 404 2.89 -7.48 4.57
C ARG A 404 3.32 -7.45 6.04
N ASN A 405 4.45 -6.83 6.34
CA ASN A 405 4.98 -6.78 7.70
C ASN A 405 4.12 -5.93 8.64
N ILE A 406 3.32 -5.02 8.09
CA ILE A 406 2.57 -4.02 8.85
C ILE A 406 1.08 -4.42 8.96
N LEU A 407 0.56 -5.19 8.01
CA LEU A 407 -0.78 -5.80 8.04
C LEU A 407 -0.65 -7.29 8.41
N PRO A 408 -0.38 -7.66 9.68
CA PRO A 408 -0.22 -9.06 10.08
C PRO A 408 -1.50 -9.87 9.77
N VAL A 409 -2.65 -9.22 9.85
CA VAL A 409 -3.94 -9.75 9.39
C VAL A 409 -3.98 -9.67 7.86
N GLY A 410 -4.00 -10.82 7.20
CA GLY A 410 -4.07 -10.84 5.74
C GLY A 410 -2.79 -10.35 5.07
N ALA A 411 -1.62 -10.46 5.71
CA ALA A 411 -0.33 -10.17 5.09
C ALA A 411 -0.17 -10.90 3.75
N ASP A 412 -0.56 -12.17 3.68
CA ASP A 412 -0.51 -12.94 2.44
C ASP A 412 -1.46 -12.41 1.35
N ASN A 413 -2.44 -11.58 1.71
CA ASN A 413 -3.31 -10.87 0.78
C ASN A 413 -2.59 -9.74 0.03
N TYR A 414 -1.29 -9.53 0.23
CA TYR A 414 -0.54 -8.57 -0.58
C TYR A 414 0.70 -9.16 -1.21
N GLN A 415 1.08 -10.39 -0.85
CA GLN A 415 2.23 -11.02 -1.45
C GLN A 415 1.99 -11.16 -2.95
N ARG A 416 2.83 -10.49 -3.76
CA ARG A 416 2.80 -10.57 -5.23
C ARG A 416 1.40 -10.39 -5.78
N LEU A 417 0.78 -9.29 -5.35
CA LEU A 417 -0.56 -8.91 -5.72
C LEU A 417 -0.58 -8.44 -7.19
N MET A 418 -1.40 -9.09 -8.00
CA MET A 418 -1.72 -8.68 -9.37
C MET A 418 -3.21 -8.77 -9.63
N PHE A 419 -3.67 -8.15 -10.70
CA PHE A 419 -5.08 -8.16 -11.09
C PHE A 419 -5.22 -8.69 -12.52
N ARG A 420 -6.05 -9.71 -12.68
CA ARG A 420 -6.50 -10.19 -13.98
C ARG A 420 -7.74 -9.40 -14.33
N VAL A 421 -7.63 -8.55 -15.34
CA VAL A 421 -8.72 -7.66 -15.77
C VAL A 421 -8.95 -7.84 -17.26
N PHE A 422 -10.17 -8.22 -17.64
CA PHE A 422 -10.52 -8.56 -19.01
C PHE A 422 -12.01 -8.36 -19.29
N HIS A 423 -12.39 -8.36 -20.57
CA HIS A 423 -13.80 -8.29 -20.95
C HIS A 423 -14.46 -9.65 -20.62
N PRO A 424 -15.57 -9.70 -19.87
CA PRO A 424 -16.26 -10.96 -19.66
C PRO A 424 -16.76 -11.49 -21.00
N GLU A 425 -16.53 -12.76 -21.31
CA GLU A 425 -17.13 -13.39 -22.49
C GLU A 425 -18.64 -13.22 -22.40
N GLN A 426 -19.27 -12.61 -23.41
CA GLN A 426 -20.72 -12.64 -23.52
C GLN A 426 -21.08 -14.07 -23.92
N ASN A 427 -21.48 -14.89 -22.96
CA ASN A 427 -22.22 -16.11 -23.26
C ASN A 427 -23.52 -15.66 -23.96
N GLY A 428 -23.53 -15.79 -25.29
CA GLY A 428 -24.74 -15.63 -26.11
C GLY A 428 -25.75 -16.73 -25.84
#